data_AF-A0A3C1L4T0-F1
#
_entry.id   AF-A0A3C1L4T0-F1
#
_cell.length_a   1.000
_cell.length_b   1.000
_cell.length_c   1.000
_cell.angle_alpha   90.00
_cell.angle_beta   90.00
_cell.angle_gamma   90.00
#
_symmetry.space_group_name_H-M   'P 1'
#
loop_
_entity.id
_entity.type
_entity.pdbx_description
1 polymer ?
#
loop_
_entity_poly.entity_id
_entity_poly.type
_entity_poly.pdbx_seq_one_letter_code
_entity_poly.pdbx_strand_id
1 'polypeptide(L)'
;MGEPASDFVVLLVGGASGSGKTSLGQPLARRLGVNLTEVDDIQIALEAATTERDLPLLHFWRNHLDEYSTWSDDRRVAHHIRICREVFQPVMRAIIADHLAT
;
A
#
# COMPACT_ATOMS: atom_id res chain seq x y z
N MET A 1 -5.58 33.54 -8.14
CA MET A 1 -4.47 32.66 -8.51
C MET A 1 -5.11 31.30 -8.76
N GLY A 2 -5.35 30.93 -10.02
CA GLY A 2 -6.04 29.68 -10.33
C GLY A 2 -5.16 28.51 -9.92
N GLU A 3 -5.70 27.56 -9.17
CA GLU A 3 -4.97 26.34 -8.88
C GLU A 3 -4.65 25.63 -10.20
N PRO A 4 -3.41 25.15 -10.40
CA PRO A 4 -3.12 24.34 -11.57
C PRO A 4 -3.99 23.08 -11.47
N ALA A 5 -4.97 22.95 -12.36
CA ALA A 5 -5.71 21.71 -12.52
C ALA A 5 -4.68 20.63 -12.88
N SER A 6 -4.47 19.65 -11.99
CA SER A 6 -3.60 18.54 -12.30
C SER A 6 -4.23 17.68 -13.39
N ASP A 7 -3.45 17.30 -14.41
CA ASP A 7 -3.91 16.39 -15.48
C ASP A 7 -4.21 14.96 -14.99
N PHE A 8 -4.05 14.69 -13.69
CA PHE A 8 -4.31 13.39 -13.06
C PHE A 8 -5.37 13.51 -11.97
N VAL A 9 -6.15 12.44 -11.81
CA VAL A 9 -7.08 12.22 -10.69
C VAL A 9 -6.39 11.42 -9.57
N VAL A 10 -5.60 10.41 -9.94
CA VAL A 10 -4.80 9.61 -8.99
C VAL A 10 -3.37 9.47 -9.48
N LEU A 11 -2.40 9.75 -8.62
CA LEU A 11 -0.97 9.54 -8.85
C LEU A 11 -0.45 8.42 -7.93
N LEU A 12 0.08 7.35 -8.53
CA LEU A 12 0.70 6.25 -7.79
C LEU A 12 2.21 6.42 -7.75
N VAL A 13 2.78 6.44 -6.54
CA VAL A 13 4.24 6.49 -6.32
C VAL A 13 4.72 5.13 -5.81
N GLY A 14 5.35 4.35 -6.69
CA GLY A 14 5.89 3.02 -6.39
C GLY A 14 7.42 2.99 -6.36
N GLY A 15 7.99 1.95 -5.73
CA GLY A 15 9.44 1.80 -5.57
C GLY A 15 9.83 0.95 -4.35
N ALA A 16 11.07 0.47 -4.34
CA ALA A 16 11.60 -0.37 -3.25
C ALA A 16 11.62 0.37 -1.89
N SER A 17 11.70 -0.37 -0.79
CA SER A 17 11.95 0.25 0.52
C SER A 17 13.27 1.05 0.48
N GLY A 18 13.28 2.23 1.12
CA GLY A 18 14.43 3.14 1.09
C GLY A 18 14.61 3.95 -0.21
N SER A 19 13.76 3.79 -1.24
CA SER A 19 13.91 4.53 -2.51
C SER A 19 13.44 6.00 -2.47
N GLY A 20 13.10 6.52 -1.29
CA GLY A 20 12.68 7.92 -1.11
C GLY A 20 11.20 8.23 -1.40
N LYS A 21 10.32 7.22 -1.54
CA LYS A 21 8.88 7.43 -1.81
C LYS A 21 8.21 8.36 -0.81
N THR A 22 8.37 8.10 0.48
CA THR A 22 7.77 8.91 1.56
C THR A 22 8.36 10.31 1.59
N SER A 23 9.68 10.43 1.41
CA SER A 23 10.38 11.71 1.32
C SER A 23 9.93 12.56 0.12
N LEU A 24 9.49 11.94 -0.97
CA LEU A 24 8.91 12.61 -2.13
C LEU A 24 7.40 12.89 -1.94
N GLY A 25 6.64 11.91 -1.45
CA GLY A 25 5.18 11.93 -1.44
C GLY A 25 4.60 13.07 -0.61
N GLN A 26 5.09 13.28 0.62
CA GLN A 26 4.55 14.32 1.50
C GLN A 26 4.80 15.74 0.96
N PRO A 27 6.03 16.13 0.53
CA PRO A 27 6.23 17.43 -0.11
C PRO A 27 5.48 17.58 -1.43
N LEU A 28 5.37 16.52 -2.24
CA LEU A 28 4.69 16.56 -3.52
C LEU A 28 3.18 16.79 -3.34
N ALA A 29 2.54 16.06 -2.44
CA ALA A 29 1.12 16.24 -2.12
C ALA A 29 0.82 17.67 -1.65
N ARG A 30 1.65 18.20 -0.73
CA ARG A 30 1.54 19.60 -0.28
C ARG A 30 1.71 20.61 -1.40
N ARG A 31 2.67 20.39 -2.30
CA ARG A 31 2.93 21.28 -3.45
C ARG A 31 1.78 21.28 -4.45
N LEU A 32 1.13 20.14 -4.65
CA LEU A 32 0.04 19.97 -5.60
C LEU A 32 -1.33 20.24 -4.99
N GLY A 33 -1.43 20.47 -3.67
CA GLY A 33 -2.71 20.69 -2.99
C GLY A 33 -3.61 19.44 -2.96
N VAL A 34 -3.04 18.24 -3.12
CA VAL A 34 -3.79 16.98 -3.21
C VAL A 34 -3.71 16.18 -1.91
N ASN A 35 -4.68 15.31 -1.69
CA ASN A 35 -4.65 14.34 -0.59
C ASN A 35 -3.52 13.32 -0.79
N LEU A 36 -2.96 12.82 0.32
CA LEU A 36 -2.00 11.73 0.35
C LEU A 36 -2.60 10.54 1.09
N THR A 37 -2.54 9.36 0.48
CA THR A 37 -2.89 8.09 1.10
C THR A 37 -1.67 7.18 1.04
N GLU A 38 -1.12 6.82 2.20
CA GLU A 38 -0.01 5.88 2.27
C GLU A 38 -0.56 4.44 2.33
N VAL A 39 -0.01 3.54 1.52
CA VAL A 39 -0.45 2.12 1.50
C VAL A 39 -0.21 1.44 2.85
N ASP A 40 0.79 1.91 3.59
CA ASP A 40 1.10 1.42 4.94
C ASP A 40 -0.04 1.72 5.93
N ASP A 41 -0.75 2.85 5.79
CA ASP A 41 -1.91 3.16 6.63
C ASP A 41 -3.06 2.17 6.37
N ILE A 42 -3.24 1.76 5.12
CA ILE A 42 -4.21 0.73 4.74
C ILE A 42 -3.81 -0.62 5.37
N GLN A 43 -2.52 -0.97 5.36
CA GLN A 43 -2.03 -2.17 6.02
C GLN A 43 -2.35 -2.15 7.52
N ILE A 44 -2.03 -1.04 8.20
CA ILE A 44 -2.30 -0.87 9.64
C ILE A 44 -3.80 -1.04 9.92
N ALA A 45 -4.65 -0.41 9.11
CA ALA A 45 -6.10 -0.51 9.28
C ALA A 45 -6.62 -1.94 9.08
N LEU A 46 -6.15 -2.64 8.05
CA LEU A 46 -6.52 -4.05 7.79
C LEU A 46 -6.03 -4.97 8.91
N GLU A 47 -4.79 -4.82 9.38
CA GLU A 47 -4.25 -5.61 10.49
C GLU A 47 -5.02 -5.36 11.78
N ALA A 48 -5.47 -4.12 12.04
CA ALA A 48 -6.24 -3.80 13.24
C ALA A 48 -7.70 -4.32 13.17
N ALA A 49 -8.29 -4.35 11.98
CA ALA A 49 -9.70 -4.71 11.78
C ALA A 49 -9.94 -6.20 11.54
N THR A 50 -8.88 -6.99 11.33
CA THR A 50 -8.99 -8.41 10.98
C THR A 50 -8.10 -9.28 11.87
N THR A 51 -8.43 -10.57 11.93
CA THR A 51 -7.59 -11.57 12.59
C THR A 51 -6.88 -12.46 11.57
N GLU A 52 -5.92 -13.28 12.02
CA GLU A 52 -5.31 -14.31 11.17
C GLU A 52 -6.32 -15.29 10.58
N ARG A 53 -7.44 -15.54 11.28
CA ARG A 53 -8.51 -16.38 10.72
C ARG A 53 -9.18 -15.70 9.52
N ASP A 54 -9.32 -14.39 9.55
CA ASP A 54 -10.05 -13.63 8.52
C ASP A 54 -9.13 -13.30 7.33
N LEU A 55 -7.87 -12.92 7.59
CA LEU A 55 -6.84 -12.62 6.56
C LEU A 55 -5.49 -13.31 6.88
N PRO A 56 -5.40 -14.64 6.76
CA PRO A 56 -4.22 -15.40 7.18
C PRO A 56 -2.95 -14.96 6.44
N LEU A 57 -3.08 -14.61 5.17
CA LEU A 57 -1.94 -14.20 4.35
C LEU A 57 -1.30 -12.89 4.83
N LEU A 58 -2.10 -11.93 5.28
CA LEU A 58 -1.63 -10.64 5.79
C LEU A 58 -0.94 -10.80 7.15
N HIS A 59 -1.55 -11.59 8.04
CA HIS A 59 -1.08 -11.77 9.42
C HIS A 59 0.10 -12.74 9.54
N PHE A 60 0.37 -13.56 8.52
CA PHE A 60 1.38 -14.62 8.57
C PHE A 60 2.77 -14.10 9.00
N TRP A 61 3.28 -13.05 8.37
CA TRP A 61 4.62 -12.51 8.67
C TRP A 61 4.75 -12.08 10.14
N ARG A 62 3.71 -11.45 10.70
CA ARG A 62 3.74 -10.95 12.08
C ARG A 62 3.59 -12.07 13.11
N ASN A 63 2.75 -13.07 12.82
CA ASN A 63 2.42 -14.13 13.76
C ASN A 63 3.40 -15.32 13.69
N HIS A 64 4.02 -15.55 12.53
CA HIS A 64 4.93 -16.67 12.26
C HIS A 64 6.31 -16.18 11.81
N LEU A 65 6.82 -15.13 12.45
CA LEU A 65 8.11 -14.51 12.11
C LEU A 65 9.27 -15.51 12.13
N ASP A 66 9.28 -16.43 13.09
CA ASP A 66 10.31 -17.48 13.20
C ASP A 66 10.30 -18.38 11.97
N GLU A 67 9.12 -18.84 11.53
CA GLU A 67 9.01 -19.67 10.32
C GLU A 67 9.44 -18.87 9.09
N TYR A 68 8.92 -17.66 8.89
CA TYR A 68 9.28 -16.84 7.74
C TYR A 68 10.78 -16.56 7.69
N SER A 69 11.42 -16.38 8.85
CA SER A 69 12.86 -16.12 8.94
C SER A 69 13.70 -17.28 8.43
N THR A 70 13.14 -18.51 8.37
CA THR A 70 13.79 -19.67 7.74
C THR A 70 13.60 -19.76 6.23
N TRP A 71 12.70 -18.97 5.64
CA TRP A 71 12.40 -19.04 4.21
C TRP A 71 13.53 -18.47 3.35
N SER A 72 13.68 -19.02 2.14
CA SER A 72 14.52 -18.43 1.10
C SER A 72 13.96 -17.09 0.63
N ASP A 73 14.84 -16.24 0.08
CA ASP A 73 14.43 -14.93 -0.44
C ASP A 73 13.38 -15.05 -1.54
N ASP A 74 13.49 -16.04 -2.43
CA ASP A 74 12.47 -16.30 -3.46
C ASP A 74 11.08 -16.58 -2.85
N ARG A 75 11.04 -17.35 -1.76
CA ARG A 75 9.77 -17.66 -1.07
C ARG A 75 9.20 -16.42 -0.37
N ARG A 76 10.06 -15.59 0.22
CA ARG A 76 9.68 -14.30 0.83
C ARG A 76 9.11 -13.32 -0.20
N VAL A 77 9.76 -13.21 -1.35
CA VAL A 77 9.29 -12.39 -2.49
C VAL A 77 7.96 -12.92 -3.01
N ALA A 78 7.85 -14.23 -3.22
CA ALA A 78 6.60 -14.85 -3.68
C ALA A 78 5.44 -14.59 -2.69
N HIS A 79 5.71 -14.66 -1.38
CA HIS A 79 4.72 -14.34 -0.35
C HIS A 79 4.28 -12.86 -0.38
N HIS A 80 5.22 -11.92 -0.48
CA HIS A 80 4.90 -10.49 -0.60
C HIS A 80 4.10 -10.18 -1.88
N ILE A 81 4.49 -10.74 -3.03
CA ILE A 81 3.73 -10.60 -4.28
C ILE A 81 2.31 -11.14 -4.12
N ARG A 82 2.16 -12.26 -3.41
CA ARG A 82 0.86 -12.86 -3.13
C ARG A 82 0.00 -11.93 -2.27
N ILE A 83 0.54 -11.36 -1.20
CA ILE A 83 -0.16 -10.34 -0.38
C ILE A 83 -0.60 -9.16 -1.25
N CYS A 84 0.28 -8.62 -2.09
CA CYS A 84 -0.05 -7.51 -2.97
C CYS A 84 -1.19 -7.84 -3.94
N ARG A 85 -1.23 -9.05 -4.50
CA ARG A 85 -2.25 -9.48 -5.46
C ARG A 85 -3.58 -9.82 -4.81
N GLU A 86 -3.56 -10.58 -3.71
CA GLU A 86 -4.78 -11.11 -3.09
C GLU A 86 -5.43 -10.12 -2.12
N VAL A 87 -4.63 -9.27 -1.45
CA VAL A 87 -5.13 -8.35 -0.41
C VAL A 87 -5.14 -6.91 -0.92
N PHE A 88 -4.00 -6.36 -1.32
CA PHE A 88 -3.91 -4.91 -1.61
C PHE A 88 -4.49 -4.53 -2.97
N GLN A 89 -4.32 -5.36 -4.00
CA GLN A 89 -4.83 -5.04 -5.33
C GLN A 89 -6.35 -4.77 -5.37
N PRO A 90 -7.24 -5.60 -4.76
CA PRO A 90 -8.66 -5.29 -4.74
C PRO A 90 -8.98 -4.02 -3.93
N VAL A 91 -8.29 -3.79 -2.80
CA VAL A 91 -8.47 -2.58 -1.97
C VAL A 91 -8.07 -1.32 -2.73
N MET A 92 -6.88 -1.31 -3.35
CA MET A 92 -6.40 -0.19 -4.14
C MET A 92 -7.30 0.08 -5.35
N ARG A 93 -7.80 -0.95 -6.04
CA ARG A 93 -8.75 -0.77 -7.15
C ARG A 93 -10.03 -0.09 -6.68
N ALA A 94 -10.57 -0.49 -5.53
CA ALA A 94 -11.80 0.10 -5.00
C ALA A 94 -11.61 1.59 -4.65
N ILE A 95 -10.52 1.94 -3.97
CA ILE A 95 -10.19 3.33 -3.62
C ILE A 95 -9.97 4.19 -4.87
N ILE A 96 -9.21 3.67 -5.85
CA ILE A 96 -8.95 4.39 -7.11
C ILE A 96 -10.25 4.59 -7.89
N ALA A 97 -11.11 3.58 -7.95
CA ALA A 97 -12.39 3.67 -8.66
C ALA A 97 -13.32 4.73 -8.04
N ASP A 98 -13.35 4.83 -6.71
CA ASP A 98 -14.11 5.86 -5.99
C ASP A 98 -13.63 7.27 -6.40
N HIS A 99 -12.32 7.53 -6.37
CA HIS A 99 -11.75 8.82 -6.79
C HIS A 99 -12.02 9.16 -8.26
N LEU A 100 -12.06 8.16 -9.15
CA LEU A 100 -12.35 8.36 -10.58
C LEU A 100 -13.84 8.60 -10.87
N ALA A 101 -14.74 8.27 -9.94
CA ALA A 101 -16.17 8.46 -10.13
C ALA A 101 -16.66 9.85 -9.71
N THR A 102 -15.84 10.59 -8.94
CA THR A 102 -16.03 12.00 -8.57
C THR A 102 -15.80 12.96 -9.73
#